data_AF-A0A1N7QTP5-F1
#
_entry.id   AF-A0A1N7QTP5-F1
#
_cell.length_a   1.000
_cell.length_b   1.000
_cell.length_c   1.000
_cell.angle_alpha   90.00
_cell.angle_beta   90.00
_cell.angle_gamma   90.00
#
_symmetry.space_group_name_H-M   'P 1'
#
loop_
_entity.id
_entity.type
_entity.pdbx_description
1 polymer ?
#
loop_
_entity_poly.entity_id
_entity_poly.type
_entity_poly.pdbx_seq_one_letter_code
_entity_poly.pdbx_strand_id
1 'polypeptide(L)'
;MLPLQPQIGKHYPYGSTRVPSVRERQQGVILPDYYFMPKVKTNSSAKKRFKVTATGEISYQKPFKRHILTKKSTKRKRAMRVKGVVGAPNKDFVMRLLRLK
;
A
#
# COMPACT_ATOMS: atom_id res chain seq x y z
N MET A 1 52.95 -12.05 24.27
CA MET A 1 51.65 -11.92 24.99
C MET A 1 50.98 -10.63 24.52
N LEU A 2 50.21 -10.69 23.43
CA LEU A 2 49.41 -9.57 22.95
C LEU A 2 48.07 -9.60 23.70
N PRO A 3 47.59 -8.48 24.28
CA PRO A 3 46.31 -8.46 24.95
C PRO A 3 45.18 -8.62 23.92
N LEU A 4 44.42 -9.71 24.05
CA LEU A 4 43.18 -9.94 23.31
C LEU A 4 42.20 -8.82 23.63
N GLN A 5 41.84 -8.01 22.64
CA GLN A 5 40.75 -7.06 22.76
C GLN A 5 39.42 -7.82 22.89
N PRO A 6 38.52 -7.42 23.80
CA PRO A 6 37.22 -8.05 23.93
C PRO A 6 36.37 -7.68 22.72
N GLN A 7 36.00 -8.69 21.92
CA GLN A 7 35.04 -8.56 20.83
C GLN A 7 33.64 -8.36 21.42
N ILE A 8 33.37 -7.16 21.96
CA ILE A 8 32.03 -6.76 22.37
C ILE A 8 31.24 -6.51 21.10
N GLY A 9 30.43 -7.50 20.72
CA GLY A 9 29.54 -7.44 19.57
C GLY A 9 28.66 -6.19 19.64
N LYS A 10 28.87 -5.27 18.71
CA LYS A 10 27.98 -4.12 18.55
C LYS A 10 26.71 -4.61 17.87
N HIS A 11 25.71 -4.94 18.68
CA HIS A 11 24.34 -5.03 18.21
C HIS A 11 23.91 -3.64 17.74
N TYR A 12 23.69 -3.47 16.44
CA TYR A 12 23.06 -2.25 15.89
C TYR A 12 21.57 -2.52 15.68
N PRO A 13 20.67 -2.03 16.57
CA PRO A 13 19.27 -1.97 16.21
C PRO A 13 19.10 -0.89 15.12
N TYR A 14 18.14 -1.12 14.23
CA TYR A 14 17.68 -0.20 13.19
C TYR A 14 17.80 1.29 13.59
N GLY A 15 18.46 2.10 12.75
CA GLY A 15 18.41 3.57 12.83
C GLY A 15 19.73 4.32 13.08
N SER A 16 20.88 3.86 12.59
CA SER A 16 22.13 4.65 12.63
C SER A 16 22.29 5.52 11.37
N THR A 17 22.01 6.82 11.47
CA THR A 17 22.46 7.80 10.47
C THR A 17 23.92 8.15 10.75
N ARG A 18 24.84 7.26 10.37
CA ARG A 18 26.27 7.64 10.33
C ARG A 18 26.47 8.54 9.11
N VAL A 19 26.88 9.79 9.33
CA VAL A 19 27.35 10.67 8.25
C VAL A 19 28.64 10.05 7.70
N PRO A 20 28.76 9.79 6.39
CA PRO A 20 29.96 9.17 5.84
C PRO A 20 31.21 10.02 6.11
N SER A 21 32.31 9.37 6.47
CA SER A 21 33.60 10.03 6.67
C SER A 21 34.12 10.63 5.36
N VAL A 22 34.97 11.67 5.43
CA VAL A 22 35.50 12.37 4.25
C VAL A 22 36.18 11.42 3.26
N ARG A 23 36.80 10.34 3.74
CA ARG A 23 37.43 9.29 2.92
C ARG A 23 36.41 8.44 2.15
N GLU A 24 35.24 8.18 2.72
CA GLU A 24 34.14 7.45 2.08
C GLU A 24 33.46 8.27 0.98
N ARG A 25 33.58 9.61 1.00
CA ARG A 25 33.05 10.49 -0.05
C ARG A 25 33.97 10.64 -1.26
N GLN A 26 35.28 10.43 -1.08
CA GLN A 26 36.30 10.63 -2.12
C GLN A 26 36.45 9.40 -3.04
N GLN A 27 36.11 8.21 -2.56
CA GLN A 27 36.02 7.00 -3.35
C GLN A 27 34.56 6.86 -3.77
N GLY A 28 34.24 6.93 -5.06
CA GLY A 28 32.87 6.82 -5.59
C GLY A 28 32.25 5.43 -5.43
N VAL A 29 32.25 4.87 -4.22
CA VAL A 29 31.68 3.55 -3.91
C VAL A 29 30.19 3.75 -3.63
N ILE A 30 29.37 3.59 -4.67
CA ILE A 30 27.92 3.49 -4.52
C ILE A 30 27.65 2.18 -3.78
N LEU A 31 27.25 2.22 -2.50
CA LEU A 31 26.83 1.03 -1.76
C LEU A 31 25.51 0.50 -2.38
N PRO A 32 25.50 -0.70 -3.00
CA PRO A 32 24.35 -1.19 -3.78
C PRO A 32 23.12 -1.53 -2.93
N ASP A 33 23.28 -1.71 -1.61
CA ASP A 33 22.25 -2.36 -0.78
C ASP A 33 21.42 -1.38 0.06
N TYR A 34 21.73 -0.08 0.02
CA TYR A 34 21.05 0.96 0.82
C TYR A 34 20.14 1.89 0.03
N TYR A 35 19.87 1.59 -1.24
CA TYR A 35 18.75 2.19 -1.96
C TYR A 35 17.47 1.44 -1.61
N PHE A 36 16.64 2.05 -0.77
CA PHE A 36 15.31 1.58 -0.42
C PHE A 36 14.52 1.25 -1.68
N MET A 37 14.45 -0.04 -2.04
CA MET A 37 13.70 -0.51 -3.21
C MET A 37 12.21 -0.46 -2.84
N PRO A 38 11.46 0.58 -3.27
CA PRO A 38 10.14 0.82 -2.69
C PRO A 38 9.16 -0.17 -3.28
N LYS A 39 8.76 -1.18 -2.48
CA LYS A 39 7.66 -2.06 -2.86
C LYS A 39 6.38 -1.23 -2.92
N VAL A 40 5.82 -1.09 -4.12
CA VAL A 40 4.51 -0.44 -4.29
C VAL A 40 3.49 -1.15 -3.37
N LYS A 41 2.66 -0.39 -2.65
CA LYS A 41 1.69 -0.93 -1.69
C LYS A 41 0.28 -0.82 -2.24
N THR A 42 -0.63 -1.66 -1.74
CA THR A 42 -2.04 -1.54 -2.09
C THR A 42 -2.60 -0.24 -1.51
N ASN A 43 -3.44 0.47 -2.25
CA ASN A 43 -4.11 1.64 -1.72
C ASN A 43 -5.12 1.20 -0.64
N SER A 44 -4.87 1.62 0.60
CA SER A 44 -5.68 1.21 1.76
C SER A 44 -7.14 1.68 1.66
N SER A 45 -7.39 2.82 1.02
CA SER A 45 -8.74 3.34 0.80
C SER A 45 -9.50 2.49 -0.23
N ALA A 46 -8.83 2.05 -1.30
CA ALA A 46 -9.41 1.19 -2.32
C ALA A 46 -9.73 -0.19 -1.76
N LYS A 47 -8.80 -0.79 -1.01
CA LYS A 47 -8.99 -2.10 -0.35
C LYS A 47 -10.20 -2.12 0.60
N LYS A 48 -10.51 -0.99 1.26
CA LYS A 48 -11.67 -0.87 2.14
C LYS A 48 -12.99 -0.77 1.37
N ARG A 49 -12.98 -0.29 0.13
CA ARG A 49 -14.17 0.04 -0.67
C ARG A 49 -14.54 -1.02 -1.71
N PHE A 50 -13.54 -1.67 -2.30
CA PHE A 50 -13.70 -2.64 -3.37
C PHE A 50 -13.39 -4.06 -2.87
N LYS A 51 -14.19 -5.04 -3.29
CA LYS A 51 -13.97 -6.46 -2.98
C LYS A 51 -14.02 -7.29 -4.25
N VAL A 52 -13.06 -8.19 -4.41
CA VAL A 52 -12.99 -9.15 -5.51
C VAL A 52 -13.90 -10.34 -5.16
N THR A 53 -14.78 -10.72 -6.09
CA THR A 53 -15.60 -11.94 -5.97
C THR A 53 -14.82 -13.16 -6.47
N ALA A 54 -15.31 -14.36 -6.18
CA ALA A 54 -14.67 -15.60 -6.65
C ALA A 54 -14.53 -15.65 -8.19
N THR A 55 -15.44 -15.01 -8.91
CA THR A 55 -15.46 -14.91 -10.38
C THR A 55 -14.47 -13.85 -10.93
N GLY A 56 -13.78 -13.10 -10.07
CA GLY A 56 -12.85 -12.04 -10.48
C GLY A 56 -13.52 -10.69 -10.76
N GLU A 57 -14.81 -10.54 -10.50
CA GLU A 57 -15.49 -9.25 -10.60
C GLU A 57 -15.20 -8.38 -9.39
N ILE A 58 -15.14 -7.06 -9.60
CA ILE A 58 -14.90 -6.10 -8.53
C ILE A 58 -16.23 -5.49 -8.09
N SER A 59 -16.64 -5.84 -6.88
CA SER A 59 -17.88 -5.36 -6.26
C SER A 59 -17.64 -4.15 -5.37
N TYR A 60 -18.64 -3.25 -5.28
CA TYR A 60 -18.63 -2.08 -4.42
C TYR A 60 -20.03 -1.74 -3.87
N GLN A 61 -20.07 -0.95 -2.80
CA GLN A 61 -21.33 -0.44 -2.26
C GLN A 61 -21.80 0.78 -3.05
N LYS A 62 -23.05 0.76 -3.53
CA LYS A 62 -23.62 1.89 -4.27
C LYS A 62 -23.67 3.16 -3.41
N PRO A 63 -23.34 4.34 -3.98
CA PRO A 63 -23.36 5.61 -3.24
C PRO A 63 -24.79 6.07 -2.91
N PHE A 64 -24.91 7.14 -2.11
CA PHE A 64 -26.15 7.87 -1.81
C PHE A 64 -27.18 7.17 -0.91
N LYS A 65 -26.81 6.08 -0.21
CA LYS A 65 -27.69 5.36 0.73
C LYS A 65 -27.47 5.68 2.22
N ARG A 66 -26.80 6.79 2.55
CA ARG A 66 -26.47 7.14 3.96
C ARG A 66 -27.35 8.27 4.52
N HIS A 67 -27.53 9.36 3.77
CA HIS A 67 -28.27 10.55 4.20
C HIS A 67 -29.39 10.89 3.20
N ILE A 68 -30.38 11.68 3.65
CA ILE A 68 -31.54 12.13 2.87
C ILE A 68 -32.25 10.92 2.23
N LEU A 69 -32.74 10.01 3.07
CA LEU A 69 -33.46 8.80 2.64
C LEU A 69 -34.98 8.98 2.61
N THR A 70 -35.48 10.00 3.30
CA THR A 70 -36.90 10.37 3.38
C THR A 70 -37.42 10.82 2.01
N LYS A 71 -36.68 11.71 1.34
CA LYS A 71 -37.02 12.23 -0.01
C LYS A 71 -36.80 11.22 -1.15
N LYS A 72 -36.24 10.04 -0.89
CA LYS A 72 -35.93 9.04 -1.92
C LYS A 72 -37.02 7.98 -1.96
N SER A 73 -37.51 7.66 -3.15
CA SER A 73 -38.49 6.59 -3.36
C SER A 73 -38.00 5.24 -2.83
N THR A 74 -38.95 4.39 -2.41
CA THR A 74 -38.69 3.03 -1.92
C THR A 74 -37.97 2.19 -2.98
N LYS A 75 -38.39 2.30 -4.26
CA LYS A 75 -37.74 1.67 -5.41
C LYS A 75 -36.25 2.03 -5.51
N ARG A 76 -35.91 3.32 -5.41
CA ARG A 76 -34.52 3.79 -5.44
C ARG A 76 -33.69 3.23 -4.27
N LYS A 77 -34.25 3.23 -3.05
CA LYS A 77 -33.59 2.68 -1.85
C LYS A 77 -33.33 1.17 -1.97
N ARG A 78 -34.24 0.42 -2.60
CA ARG A 78 -34.11 -1.02 -2.88
C ARG A 78 -33.00 -1.27 -3.89
N ALA A 79 -32.97 -0.54 -5.01
CA ALA A 79 -31.92 -0.68 -6.03
C ALA A 79 -30.50 -0.38 -5.49
N MET A 80 -30.38 0.57 -4.56
CA MET A 80 -29.12 0.90 -3.87
C MET A 80 -28.70 -0.12 -2.79
N ARG A 81 -29.55 -1.10 -2.43
CA ARG A 81 -29.20 -2.16 -1.47
C ARG A 81 -28.25 -3.20 -2.06
N VAL A 82 -28.42 -3.48 -3.34
CA VAL A 82 -27.63 -4.47 -4.06
C VAL A 82 -26.25 -3.87 -4.38
N LYS A 83 -25.19 -4.64 -4.16
CA LYS A 83 -23.83 -4.24 -4.52
C LYS A 83 -23.75 -3.97 -6.02
N GLY A 84 -22.98 -2.95 -6.39
CA GLY A 84 -22.66 -2.68 -7.79
C GLY A 84 -21.41 -3.46 -8.20
N VAL A 85 -21.26 -3.66 -9.51
CA VAL A 85 -20.03 -4.17 -10.14
C VAL A 85 -19.37 -3.02 -10.88
N VAL A 86 -18.05 -2.89 -10.77
CA VAL A 86 -17.30 -1.85 -11.46
C VAL A 86 -17.39 -2.08 -12.97
N GLY A 87 -17.84 -1.06 -13.71
CA GLY A 87 -17.92 -1.13 -15.17
C GLY A 87 -16.54 -1.17 -15.83
N ALA A 88 -16.51 -1.65 -17.08
CA ALA A 88 -15.31 -1.77 -17.91
C ALA A 88 -14.35 -0.55 -17.86
N PRO A 89 -14.79 0.71 -18.04
CA PRO A 89 -13.85 1.83 -18.15
C PRO A 89 -13.03 2.10 -16.89
N ASN A 90 -13.52 1.72 -15.71
CA ASN A 90 -12.83 1.97 -14.44
C ASN A 90 -12.14 0.72 -13.88
N LYS A 91 -12.30 -0.44 -14.52
CA LYS A 91 -11.82 -1.73 -14.02
C LYS A 91 -10.30 -1.75 -13.87
N ASP A 92 -9.58 -1.33 -14.91
CA ASP A 92 -8.11 -1.33 -14.94
C ASP A 92 -7.51 -0.41 -13.88
N PHE A 93 -8.13 0.76 -13.68
CA PHE A 93 -7.69 1.70 -12.65
C PHE A 93 -7.84 1.11 -11.24
N VAL A 94 -8.97 0.46 -10.94
CA VAL A 94 -9.20 -0.16 -9.64
C VAL A 94 -8.28 -1.37 -9.41
N MET A 95 -8.02 -2.18 -10.44
CA MET A 95 -7.07 -3.29 -10.37
C MET A 95 -5.66 -2.81 -10.00
N ARG A 96 -5.20 -1.71 -10.63
CA ARG A 96 -3.92 -1.07 -10.32
C ARG A 96 -3.82 -0.64 -8.85
N LEU A 97 -4.88 -0.05 -8.29
CA LEU A 97 -4.93 0.36 -6.88
C LEU A 97 -4.85 -0.82 -5.90
N LEU A 98 -5.42 -1.96 -6.29
CA LEU A 98 -5.42 -3.19 -5.49
C LEU A 98 -4.18 -4.06 -5.72
N ARG A 99 -3.28 -3.67 -6.64
CA ARG A 99 -2.12 -4.46 -7.08
C ARG A 99 -2.54 -5.87 -7.57
N LEU A 100 -3.67 -5.95 -8.24
CA LEU A 100 -4.15 -7.15 -8.90
C LEU A 100 -3.78 -7.04 -10.38
N LYS A 101 -3.27 -8.13 -10.95
CA LYS A 101 -2.90 -8.25 -12.36
C LYS A 101 -3.72 -9.37 -12.98
#